data_AF-A0A4Q0MNY5-F1
#
_entry.id   AF-A0A4Q0MNY5-F1
#
_cell.length_a   1.000
_cell.length_b   1.000
_cell.length_c   1.000
_cell.angle_alpha   90.00
_cell.angle_beta   90.00
_cell.angle_gamma   90.00
#
_symmetry.space_group_name_H-M   'P 1'
#
loop_
_entity.id
_entity.type
_entity.pdbx_description
1 polymer ?
#
loop_
_entity_poly.entity_id
_entity_poly.type
_entity_poly.pdbx_seq_one_letter_code
_entity_poly.pdbx_strand_id
1 'polypeptide(L)'
;MIGAWLAGSLALVATLAFAAPIAVTAAWLGQPDYGVMAAGAFAAALLLTSFYAVGLFASAAARSEIGAFAIAFAILFALLMFGWDGFGRLFAGAAPVGPVKVAAYASPKFWMERIAAGRVELRAVLYFVGLTALALAGAAAALNPLGRRGVGRSARIAAGGLAGLALAAAAVAFVPSRVALDLTADKRFTLSDGTIDLLRRLPEGSRIDLFWSAGGADIPSAVRAYAEEVAELLRQMADRSDGRLVFDAHDAEPDGERESGAIAAGVRRVPLSSGDTFFLGASFSANGKRVPIPYFDQRRAGQLEYDAATALAGLARTRPPRVAVVTPLLAPGDPNAADVGFNAINELRRAYDVAIVPPFADRLPDGLDAVVVIGANLLKREMLYSIDQAVMRGAGLVAMIDPRLRLAPANDKAPPQPSDDVDDLSDLLAAYGLRYLGDEVVGDLSLATPVADASGRTLSFPYWMRFGGGRISETHGVTAALGDLLFVEPGGFAAPPAAALVST
;
A
#
# COMPACT_ATOMS: atom_id res chain seq x y z
N MET A 1 18.40 8.30 40.26
CA MET A 1 17.84 8.87 39.01
C MET A 1 16.99 7.85 38.26
N ILE A 2 17.54 6.69 37.87
CA ILE A 2 16.80 5.66 37.13
C ILE A 2 15.52 5.21 37.84
N GLY A 3 15.55 4.96 39.16
CA GLY A 3 14.34 4.56 39.91
C GLY A 3 13.24 5.63 39.92
N ALA A 4 13.60 6.91 40.05
CA ALA A 4 12.65 8.02 39.95
C ALA A 4 12.07 8.15 38.54
N TRP A 5 12.92 8.00 37.52
CA TRP A 5 12.48 7.98 36.14
C TRP A 5 11.52 6.83 35.86
N LEU A 6 11.81 5.60 36.30
CA LEU A 6 10.94 4.44 36.10
C LEU A 6 9.58 4.63 36.78
N ALA A 7 9.56 5.10 38.02
CA ALA A 7 8.32 5.30 38.77
C ALA A 7 7.41 6.36 38.10
N GLY A 8 7.97 7.51 37.74
CA GLY A 8 7.20 8.55 37.03
C GLY A 8 6.81 8.15 35.61
N SER A 9 7.69 7.44 34.89
CA SER A 9 7.39 6.90 33.56
C SER A 9 6.23 5.92 33.59
N LEU A 10 6.18 5.02 34.58
CA LEU A 10 5.09 4.06 34.72
C LEU A 10 3.76 4.77 34.95
N ALA A 11 3.74 5.79 35.82
CA ALA A 11 2.56 6.60 36.07
C ALA A 11 2.08 7.34 34.81
N LEU A 12 3.01 7.91 34.02
CA LEU A 12 2.69 8.58 32.76
C LEU A 12 2.20 7.61 31.68
N VAL A 13 2.83 6.45 31.51
CA VAL A 13 2.38 5.45 30.54
C VAL A 13 1.01 4.89 30.93
N ALA A 14 0.74 4.72 32.22
CA ALA A 14 -0.58 4.31 32.69
C ALA A 14 -1.69 5.29 32.29
N THR A 15 -1.40 6.59 32.11
CA THR A 15 -2.41 7.54 31.65
C THR A 15 -2.84 7.31 30.21
N LEU A 16 -2.04 6.62 29.39
CA LEU A 16 -2.43 6.23 28.03
C LEU A 16 -3.62 5.26 28.03
N ALA A 17 -3.86 4.54 29.14
CA ALA A 17 -5.06 3.71 29.28
C ALA A 17 -6.35 4.55 29.23
N PHE A 18 -6.29 5.85 29.57
CA PHE A 18 -7.45 6.75 29.42
C PHE A 18 -7.77 7.09 27.96
N ALA A 19 -6.90 6.74 27.00
CA ALA A 19 -7.22 6.80 25.58
C ALA A 19 -8.01 5.57 25.08
N ALA A 20 -8.16 4.52 25.91
CA ALA A 20 -8.89 3.31 25.54
C ALA A 20 -10.35 3.55 25.08
N PRO A 21 -11.13 4.51 25.63
CA PRO A 21 -12.48 4.79 25.13
C PRO A 21 -12.51 5.22 23.67
N ILE A 22 -11.51 5.98 23.21
CA ILE A 22 -11.38 6.38 21.80
C ILE A 22 -11.15 5.13 20.94
N ALA A 23 -10.26 4.24 21.39
CA ALA A 23 -9.96 3.00 20.69
C ALA A 23 -11.18 2.08 20.59
N VAL A 24 -11.94 1.93 21.68
CA VAL A 24 -13.17 1.14 21.72
C VAL A 24 -14.24 1.75 20.80
N THR A 25 -14.37 3.08 20.81
CA THR A 25 -15.35 3.76 19.94
C THR A 25 -15.01 3.57 18.47
N ALA A 26 -13.72 3.65 18.09
CA ALA A 26 -13.27 3.40 16.73
C ALA A 26 -13.54 1.94 16.29
N ALA A 27 -13.29 0.98 17.18
CA ALA A 27 -13.57 -0.45 16.94
C ALA A 27 -15.07 -0.76 16.86
N TRP A 28 -15.91 0.03 17.52
CA TRP A 28 -17.36 -0.11 17.45
C TRP A 28 -17.96 0.48 16.18
N LEU A 29 -17.40 1.60 15.68
CA LEU A 29 -17.89 2.32 14.50
C LEU A 29 -17.35 1.77 13.17
N GLY A 30 -16.30 0.95 13.18
CA GLY A 30 -15.70 0.41 11.96
C GLY A 30 -14.60 -0.61 12.24
N GLN A 31 -13.73 -0.85 11.25
CA GLN A 31 -12.57 -1.73 11.36
C GLN A 31 -11.28 -0.89 11.40
N PRO A 32 -10.88 -0.37 12.57
CA PRO A 32 -9.66 0.40 12.68
C PRO A 32 -8.44 -0.52 12.54
N ASP A 33 -7.33 0.04 12.04
CA ASP A 33 -6.04 -0.64 12.03
C ASP A 33 -5.48 -0.71 13.45
N TYR A 34 -5.71 -1.83 14.13
CA TYR A 34 -5.25 -2.05 15.50
C TYR A 34 -3.73 -1.95 15.65
N GLY A 35 -2.98 -2.27 14.60
CA GLY A 35 -1.54 -2.19 14.62
C GLY A 35 -1.03 -0.76 14.58
N VAL A 36 -1.64 0.11 13.76
CA VAL A 36 -1.41 1.57 13.78
C VAL A 36 -1.77 2.16 15.14
N MET A 37 -2.89 1.74 15.74
CA MET A 37 -3.29 2.20 17.07
C MET A 37 -2.28 1.80 18.15
N ALA A 38 -1.82 0.55 18.13
CA ALA A 38 -0.78 0.07 19.05
C ALA A 38 0.55 0.81 18.83
N ALA A 39 0.93 1.05 17.58
CA ALA A 39 2.12 1.82 17.23
C ALA A 39 2.03 3.27 17.72
N GLY A 40 0.87 3.90 17.60
CA GLY A 40 0.60 5.24 18.15
C GLY A 40 0.71 5.28 19.68
N ALA A 41 0.15 4.30 20.38
CA ALA A 41 0.29 4.18 21.83
C ALA A 41 1.76 3.97 22.26
N PHE A 42 2.49 3.14 21.52
CA PHE A 42 3.93 2.92 21.72
C PHE A 42 4.75 4.20 21.48
N ALA A 43 4.47 4.95 20.41
CA ALA A 43 5.08 6.23 20.12
C ALA A 43 4.84 7.24 21.26
N ALA A 44 3.60 7.33 21.74
CA ALA A 44 3.23 8.21 22.85
C ALA A 44 3.96 7.82 24.16
N ALA A 45 4.11 6.52 24.45
CA ALA A 45 4.86 6.04 25.60
C ALA A 45 6.35 6.45 25.51
N LEU A 46 6.99 6.28 24.36
CA LEU A 46 8.37 6.72 24.14
C LEU A 46 8.53 8.25 24.30
N LEU A 47 7.57 9.02 23.80
CA LEU A 47 7.55 10.47 23.95
C LEU A 47 7.42 10.88 25.42
N LEU A 48 6.45 10.33 26.15
CA LEU A 48 6.22 10.66 27.56
C LEU A 48 7.43 10.34 28.44
N THR A 49 8.02 9.15 28.27
CA THR A 49 9.16 8.71 29.06
C THR A 49 10.44 9.51 28.78
N SER A 50 10.67 9.88 27.52
CA SER A 50 11.81 10.73 27.14
C SER A 50 11.63 12.18 27.61
N PHE A 51 10.43 12.74 27.50
CA PHE A 51 10.13 14.10 27.97
C PHE A 51 10.23 14.20 29.49
N TYR A 52 9.80 13.15 30.20
CA TYR A 52 9.97 13.08 31.64
C TYR A 52 11.45 13.06 32.04
N ALA A 53 12.31 12.32 31.32
CA ALA A 53 13.75 12.34 31.54
C ALA A 53 14.37 13.74 31.34
N VAL A 54 13.93 14.47 30.30
CA VAL A 54 14.33 15.88 30.08
C VAL A 54 13.85 16.78 31.22
N GLY A 55 12.63 16.56 31.72
CA GLY A 55 12.11 17.26 32.89
C GLY A 55 12.94 17.01 34.16
N LEU A 56 13.37 15.77 34.40
CA LEU A 56 14.26 15.42 35.51
C LEU A 56 15.63 16.09 35.37
N PHE A 57 16.17 16.17 34.16
CA PHE A 57 17.39 16.93 33.89
C PHE A 57 17.22 18.42 34.22
N ALA A 58 16.16 19.04 33.73
CA ALA A 58 15.87 20.45 34.00
C ALA A 58 15.67 20.73 35.50
N SER A 59 14.98 19.82 36.21
CA SER A 59 14.83 19.87 37.66
C SER A 59 16.16 19.78 38.40
N ALA A 60 17.06 18.89 37.97
CA ALA A 60 18.40 18.77 38.54
C ALA A 60 19.31 19.99 38.26
N ALA A 61 19.11 20.66 37.12
CA ALA A 61 19.89 21.82 36.71
C ALA A 61 19.40 23.14 37.34
N ALA A 62 18.12 23.23 37.68
CA ALA A 62 17.50 24.42 38.24
C ALA A 62 17.67 24.55 39.76
N ARG A 63 17.57 25.79 40.26
CA ARG A 63 17.57 26.09 41.70
C ARG A 63 16.18 26.31 42.28
N SER A 64 15.17 26.45 41.43
CA SER A 64 13.78 26.69 41.79
C SER A 64 12.84 25.90 40.89
N GLU A 65 11.63 25.63 41.36
CA GLU A 65 10.60 24.92 40.61
C GLU A 65 10.20 25.66 39.32
N ILE A 66 10.03 26.98 39.40
CA ILE A 66 9.74 27.85 38.25
C ILE A 66 10.88 27.79 37.24
N GLY A 67 12.14 27.78 37.71
CA GLY A 67 13.31 27.66 36.84
C GLY A 67 13.39 26.30 36.16
N ALA A 68 13.06 25.22 36.87
CA ALA A 68 13.02 23.87 36.31
C ALA A 68 11.98 23.77 35.19
N PHE A 69 10.78 24.29 35.42
CA PHE A 69 9.71 24.34 34.43
C PHE A 69 10.12 25.13 33.19
N ALA A 70 10.65 26.35 33.37
CA ALA A 70 11.05 27.21 32.26
C ALA A 70 12.17 26.58 31.41
N ILE A 71 13.16 25.94 32.06
CA ILE A 71 14.22 25.22 31.36
C ILE A 71 13.61 24.04 30.58
N ALA A 72 12.86 23.15 31.24
CA ALA A 72 12.25 21.99 30.59
C ALA A 72 11.40 22.38 29.38
N PHE A 73 10.56 23.41 29.55
CA PHE A 73 9.75 23.96 28.47
C PHE A 73 10.60 24.45 27.30
N ALA A 74 11.65 25.24 27.56
CA ALA A 74 12.54 25.72 26.52
C ALA A 74 13.26 24.58 25.76
N ILE A 75 13.71 23.53 26.46
CA ILE A 75 14.34 22.36 25.81
C ILE A 75 13.35 21.64 24.90
N LEU A 76 12.18 21.29 25.44
CA LEU A 76 11.19 20.51 24.72
C LEU A 76 10.60 21.32 23.55
N PHE A 77 10.35 22.62 23.76
CA PHE A 77 9.90 23.51 22.71
C PHE A 77 10.91 23.60 21.56
N ALA A 78 12.20 23.78 21.85
CA ALA A 78 13.24 23.81 20.83
C ALA A 78 13.34 22.48 20.06
N LEU A 79 13.28 21.34 20.75
CA LEU A 79 13.30 20.02 20.12
C LEU A 79 12.08 19.78 19.21
N LEU A 80 10.89 20.18 19.67
CA LEU A 80 9.65 20.03 18.90
C LEU A 80 9.59 20.98 17.71
N MET A 81 10.13 22.20 17.85
CA MET A 81 10.17 23.22 16.80
C MET A 81 10.78 22.67 15.50
N PHE A 82 11.89 21.91 15.58
CA PHE A 82 12.55 21.38 14.39
C PHE A 82 11.71 20.39 13.57
N GLY A 83 10.75 19.71 14.21
CA GLY A 83 9.85 18.77 13.55
C GLY A 83 8.51 19.37 13.16
N TRP A 84 8.33 20.68 13.37
CA TRP A 84 7.11 21.37 12.99
C TRP A 84 7.17 21.77 11.51
N ASP A 85 6.13 21.43 10.75
CA ASP A 85 6.08 21.66 9.29
C ASP A 85 6.22 23.15 8.93
N GLY A 86 5.81 24.05 9.84
CA GLY A 86 5.96 25.49 9.68
C GLY A 86 7.40 25.99 9.85
N PHE A 87 8.27 25.25 10.55
CA PHE A 87 9.66 25.66 10.81
C PHE A 87 10.48 25.75 9.53
N GLY A 88 10.35 24.77 8.64
CA GLY A 88 11.04 24.79 7.34
C GLY A 88 10.61 25.97 6.47
N ARG A 89 9.34 26.40 6.59
CA ARG A 89 8.80 27.55 5.84
C ARG A 89 9.40 28.88 6.28
N LEU A 90 9.78 29.02 7.56
CA LEU A 90 10.44 30.24 8.06
C LEU A 90 11.82 30.48 7.43
N PHE A 91 12.44 29.43 6.88
CA PHE A 91 13.73 29.49 6.20
C PHE A 91 13.62 29.24 4.69
N ALA A 92 12.40 29.19 4.15
CA ALA A 92 12.18 29.05 2.71
C ALA A 92 12.83 30.23 1.98
N GLY A 93 13.80 29.94 1.11
CA GLY A 93 14.60 30.92 0.37
C GLY A 93 15.89 31.39 1.06
N ALA A 94 16.07 31.17 2.37
CA ALA A 94 17.26 31.60 3.12
C ALA A 94 18.28 30.47 3.39
N ALA A 95 17.82 29.21 3.40
CA ALA A 95 18.68 28.05 3.66
C ALA A 95 18.48 26.97 2.58
N PRO A 96 19.54 26.22 2.21
CA PRO A 96 19.40 25.04 1.35
C PRO A 96 18.45 24.00 1.97
N VAL A 97 17.68 23.31 1.13
CA VAL A 97 16.65 22.33 1.56
C VAL A 97 17.25 21.13 2.34
N GLY A 98 18.52 20.80 2.09
CA GLY A 98 19.22 19.67 2.72
C GLY A 98 19.38 19.79 4.25
N PRO A 99 20.05 20.84 4.76
CA PRO A 99 20.21 21.08 6.20
C PRO A 99 18.88 21.15 6.99
N VAL A 100 17.83 21.71 6.40
CA VAL A 100 16.50 21.81 7.04
C VAL A 100 15.88 20.42 7.24
N LYS A 101 15.99 19.53 6.25
CA LYS A 101 15.52 18.13 6.36
C LYS A 101 16.30 17.34 7.41
N VAL A 102 17.61 17.59 7.52
CA VAL A 102 18.46 16.99 8.55
C VAL A 102 18.09 17.47 9.95
N ALA A 103 17.76 18.75 10.11
CA ALA A 103 17.35 19.30 11.40
C ALA A 103 16.05 18.65 11.92
N ALA A 104 15.13 18.27 11.05
CA ALA A 104 13.89 17.57 11.43
C ALA A 104 14.16 16.25 12.17
N TYR A 105 15.25 15.54 11.84
CA TYR A 105 15.62 14.29 12.53
C TYR A 105 16.02 14.48 14.00
N ALA A 106 16.38 15.70 14.41
CA ALA A 106 16.62 16.02 15.80
C ALA A 106 15.32 16.11 16.62
N SER A 107 14.16 16.16 15.96
CA SER A 107 12.88 16.34 16.62
C SER A 107 12.22 15.02 17.05
N PRO A 108 11.75 14.91 18.30
CA PRO A 108 10.95 13.77 18.74
C PRO A 108 9.62 13.64 17.97
N LYS A 109 9.06 14.77 17.50
CA LYS A 109 7.80 14.79 16.72
C LYS A 109 7.95 14.00 15.42
N PHE A 110 9.06 14.22 14.69
CA PHE A 110 9.33 13.54 13.42
C PHE A 110 9.30 12.01 13.58
N TRP A 111 10.00 11.49 14.60
CA TRP A 111 10.03 10.05 14.88
C TRP A 111 8.71 9.52 15.40
N MET A 112 8.01 10.30 16.24
CA MET A 112 6.69 9.95 16.75
C MET A 112 5.69 9.76 15.60
N GLU A 113 5.65 10.67 14.62
CA GLU A 113 4.72 10.58 13.49
C GLU A 113 4.96 9.33 12.63
N ARG A 114 6.23 8.97 12.39
CA ARG A 114 6.58 7.72 11.66
C ARG A 114 6.17 6.46 12.41
N ILE A 115 6.45 6.39 13.72
CA ILE A 115 6.03 5.25 14.54
C ILE A 115 4.49 5.20 14.59
N ALA A 116 3.83 6.33 14.81
CA ALA A 116 2.37 6.42 14.88
C ALA A 116 1.67 6.06 13.56
N ALA A 117 2.35 6.17 12.42
CA ALA A 117 1.86 5.67 11.13
C ALA A 117 1.87 4.13 11.02
N GLY A 118 2.43 3.40 11.99
CA GLY A 118 2.52 1.93 12.00
C GLY A 118 3.90 1.38 11.63
N ARG A 119 4.87 2.24 11.28
CA ARG A 119 6.25 1.83 10.93
C ARG A 119 7.21 2.09 12.08
N VAL A 120 7.55 1.05 12.82
CA VAL A 120 8.47 1.14 13.97
C VAL A 120 9.91 0.89 13.49
N GLU A 121 10.65 1.95 13.27
CA GLU A 121 12.04 1.86 12.83
C GLU A 121 13.01 1.75 13.99
N LEU A 122 14.06 0.95 13.84
CA LEU A 122 15.10 0.81 14.86
C LEU A 122 15.74 2.15 15.23
N ARG A 123 16.03 3.00 14.22
CA ARG A 123 16.57 4.35 14.43
C ARG A 123 15.66 5.25 15.28
N ALA A 124 14.35 5.11 15.15
CA ALA A 124 13.38 5.89 15.91
C ALA A 124 13.41 5.47 17.39
N VAL A 125 13.44 4.16 17.65
CA VAL A 125 13.58 3.61 19.01
C VAL A 125 14.91 4.04 19.63
N LEU A 126 16.01 3.91 18.88
CA LEU A 126 17.34 4.34 19.33
C LEU A 126 17.38 5.83 19.65
N TYR A 127 16.68 6.67 18.88
CA TYR A 127 16.57 8.11 19.14
C TYR A 127 15.96 8.36 20.53
N PHE A 128 14.81 7.76 20.83
CA PHE A 128 14.13 7.95 22.12
C PHE A 128 14.93 7.39 23.30
N VAL A 129 15.55 6.22 23.12
CA VAL A 129 16.43 5.62 24.13
C VAL A 129 17.65 6.51 24.37
N GLY A 130 18.29 7.01 23.31
CA GLY A 130 19.43 7.92 23.38
C GLY A 130 19.08 9.23 24.09
N LEU A 131 17.98 9.87 23.69
CA LEU A 131 17.47 11.10 24.30
C LEU A 131 17.25 10.91 25.81
N THR A 132 16.60 9.81 26.18
CA THR A 132 16.34 9.44 27.58
C THR A 132 17.64 9.22 28.35
N ALA A 133 18.55 8.41 27.82
CA ALA A 133 19.81 8.08 28.47
C ALA A 133 20.68 9.32 28.70
N LEU A 134 20.77 10.20 27.70
CA LEU A 134 21.52 11.46 27.78
C LEU A 134 20.90 12.42 28.80
N ALA A 135 19.58 12.54 28.84
CA ALA A 135 18.91 13.39 29.81
C ALA A 135 19.13 12.88 31.24
N LEU A 136 19.04 11.57 31.47
CA LEU A 136 19.32 10.97 32.78
C LEU A 136 20.80 11.09 33.18
N ALA A 137 21.72 10.93 32.24
CA ALA A 137 23.15 11.15 32.47
C ALA A 137 23.45 12.61 32.82
N GLY A 138 22.84 13.56 32.08
CA GLY A 138 22.90 14.98 32.38
C GLY A 138 22.35 15.31 33.76
N ALA A 139 21.22 14.70 34.16
CA ALA A 139 20.62 14.89 35.47
C ALA A 139 21.56 14.40 36.58
N ALA A 140 22.15 13.21 36.40
CA ALA A 140 23.12 12.66 37.34
C ALA A 140 24.37 13.54 37.46
N ALA A 141 24.87 14.07 36.34
CA ALA A 141 26.02 14.98 36.32
C ALA A 141 25.73 16.31 37.03
N ALA A 142 24.53 16.88 36.82
CA ALA A 142 24.11 18.13 37.47
C ALA A 142 24.00 18.01 39.00
N LEU A 143 23.66 16.82 39.51
CA LEU A 143 23.57 16.53 40.94
C LEU A 143 24.93 16.25 41.61
N ASN A 144 26.00 16.05 40.85
CA ASN A 144 27.29 15.68 41.39
C ASN A 144 27.94 16.86 42.16
N PRO A 145 28.25 16.72 43.48
CA PRO A 145 28.62 17.83 44.37
C PRO A 145 29.85 18.65 43.94
N LEU A 146 30.73 18.11 43.09
CA LEU A 146 31.92 18.80 42.57
C LEU A 146 31.59 19.98 41.62
N GLY A 147 30.35 20.07 41.10
CA GLY A 147 29.93 21.08 40.12
C GLY A 147 29.33 22.38 40.70
N ARG A 148 29.08 22.47 42.00
CA ARG A 148 28.29 23.55 42.64
C ARG A 148 29.01 24.91 42.81
N ARG A 149 30.20 25.11 42.24
CA ARG A 149 30.93 26.40 42.29
C ARG A 149 30.58 27.29 41.08
N GLY A 150 29.76 28.32 41.32
CA GLY A 150 29.62 29.51 40.46
C GLY A 150 28.33 29.62 39.63
N VAL A 151 27.62 30.74 39.75
CA VAL A 151 26.34 31.09 39.07
C VAL A 151 26.42 31.05 37.53
N GLY A 152 27.61 31.25 36.95
CA GLY A 152 27.83 31.13 35.50
C GLY A 152 28.05 29.70 34.99
N ARG A 153 28.28 28.72 35.86
CA ARG A 153 28.59 27.34 35.49
C ARG A 153 27.31 26.50 35.31
N SER A 154 26.27 26.75 36.10
CA SER A 154 24.96 26.09 35.96
C SER A 154 24.25 26.45 34.65
N ALA A 155 24.35 27.70 34.20
CA ALA A 155 23.82 28.13 32.89
C ALA A 155 24.61 27.51 31.72
N ARG A 156 25.93 27.36 31.84
CA ARG A 156 26.78 26.68 30.82
C ARG A 156 26.57 25.17 30.77
N ILE A 157 26.28 24.52 31.90
CA ILE A 157 25.93 23.09 31.95
C ILE A 157 24.53 22.85 31.35
N ALA A 158 23.57 23.74 31.60
CA ALA A 158 22.25 23.67 30.96
C ALA A 158 22.33 23.92 29.44
N ALA A 159 23.08 24.91 28.98
CA ALA A 159 23.29 25.19 27.56
C ALA A 159 24.14 24.11 26.84
N GLY A 160 25.18 23.58 27.49
CA GLY A 160 25.99 22.47 26.98
C GLY A 160 25.23 21.14 26.97
N GLY A 161 24.35 20.92 27.94
CA GLY A 161 23.42 19.79 27.97
C GLY A 161 22.42 19.83 26.82
N LEU A 162 21.89 21.02 26.48
CA LEU A 162 20.98 21.24 25.37
C LEU A 162 21.60 20.88 24.01
N ALA A 163 22.81 21.41 23.75
CA ALA A 163 23.54 21.16 22.52
C ALA A 163 24.00 19.69 22.42
N GLY A 164 24.45 19.10 23.54
CA GLY A 164 24.84 17.69 23.60
C GLY A 164 23.67 16.72 23.38
N LEU A 165 22.49 17.01 23.95
CA LEU A 165 21.27 16.22 23.74
C LEU A 165 20.83 16.26 22.27
N ALA A 166 20.76 17.46 21.69
CA ALA A 166 20.32 17.65 20.31
C ALA A 166 21.32 17.05 19.30
N LEU A 167 22.63 17.22 19.52
CA LEU A 167 23.68 16.65 18.65
C LEU A 167 23.74 15.12 18.73
N ALA A 168 23.62 14.54 19.93
CA ALA A 168 23.68 13.09 20.07
C ALA A 168 22.37 12.41 19.63
N ALA A 169 21.22 13.04 19.83
CA ALA A 169 19.95 12.57 19.28
C ALA A 169 19.93 12.66 17.75
N ALA A 170 20.49 13.74 17.17
CA ALA A 170 20.69 13.86 15.73
C ALA A 170 21.69 12.83 15.18
N ALA A 171 22.76 12.51 15.92
CA ALA A 171 23.76 11.50 15.49
C ALA A 171 23.16 10.09 15.35
N VAL A 172 22.17 9.74 16.18
CA VAL A 172 21.47 8.45 16.10
C VAL A 172 20.61 8.34 14.82
N ALA A 173 20.12 9.46 14.28
CA ALA A 173 19.39 9.49 13.02
C ALA A 173 20.24 9.10 11.79
N PHE A 174 21.56 9.21 11.92
CA PHE A 174 22.53 8.87 10.87
C PHE A 174 23.04 7.43 10.96
N VAL A 175 22.59 6.64 11.95
CA VAL A 175 22.94 5.22 12.02
C VAL A 175 22.28 4.49 10.84
N PRO A 176 23.04 3.91 9.90
CA PRO A 176 22.48 3.19 8.76
C PRO A 176 21.79 1.93 9.27
N SER A 177 20.46 1.97 9.35
CA SER A 177 19.64 0.82 9.69
C SER A 177 18.47 0.71 8.72
N ARG A 178 18.28 -0.49 8.17
CA ARG A 178 17.14 -0.85 7.32
C ARG A 178 16.07 -1.65 8.08
N VAL A 179 16.27 -1.81 9.40
CA VAL A 179 15.39 -2.60 10.26
C VAL A 179 14.20 -1.75 10.67
N ALA A 180 13.03 -2.12 10.17
CA ALA A 180 11.75 -1.54 10.52
C ALA A 180 10.72 -2.65 10.69
N LEU A 181 9.86 -2.51 11.70
CA LEU A 181 8.71 -3.37 11.90
C LEU A 181 7.48 -2.66 11.37
N ASP A 182 6.76 -3.32 10.47
CA ASP A 182 5.49 -2.83 9.95
C ASP A 182 4.34 -3.46 10.74
N LEU A 183 3.69 -2.64 11.55
CA LEU A 183 2.54 -3.00 12.37
C LEU A 183 1.22 -2.79 11.62
N THR A 184 1.19 -2.16 10.44
CA THR A 184 -0.05 -1.96 9.70
C THR A 184 -0.72 -3.29 9.36
N ALA A 185 -2.06 -3.29 9.34
CA ALA A 185 -2.86 -4.47 9.03
C ALA A 185 -2.56 -5.00 7.62
N ASP A 186 -2.43 -4.10 6.65
CA ASP A 186 -2.23 -4.41 5.23
C ASP A 186 -0.75 -4.49 4.82
N LYS A 187 0.18 -4.42 5.79
CA LYS A 187 1.62 -4.40 5.53
C LYS A 187 2.07 -3.31 4.54
N ARG A 188 1.51 -2.10 4.67
CA ARG A 188 1.70 -0.95 3.76
C ARG A 188 3.16 -0.50 3.62
N PHE A 189 4.02 -0.85 4.56
CA PHE A 189 5.44 -0.52 4.57
C PHE A 189 6.35 -1.73 4.31
N THR A 190 5.79 -2.87 3.92
CA THR A 190 6.51 -4.10 3.58
C THR A 190 6.16 -4.51 2.16
N LEU A 191 7.17 -4.60 1.30
CA LEU A 191 6.94 -5.05 -0.09
C LEU A 191 6.57 -6.52 -0.10
N SER A 192 5.62 -6.88 -0.97
CA SER A 192 5.30 -8.28 -1.28
C SER A 192 6.46 -9.01 -1.95
N ASP A 193 6.50 -10.33 -1.81
CA ASP A 193 7.49 -11.18 -2.46
C ASP A 193 7.43 -11.04 -3.99
N GLY A 194 6.23 -10.91 -4.56
CA GLY A 194 6.02 -10.66 -5.99
C GLY A 194 6.67 -9.36 -6.47
N THR A 195 6.54 -8.28 -5.69
CA THR A 195 7.23 -7.01 -5.97
C THR A 195 8.74 -7.17 -5.87
N ILE A 196 9.26 -7.86 -4.85
CA ILE A 196 10.70 -8.10 -4.71
C ILE A 196 11.26 -8.88 -5.90
N ASP A 197 10.56 -9.93 -6.36
CA ASP A 197 10.96 -10.71 -7.52
C ASP A 197 10.85 -9.95 -8.84
N LEU A 198 9.90 -9.03 -8.94
CA LEU A 198 9.84 -8.08 -10.06
C LEU A 198 11.07 -7.16 -10.04
N LEU A 199 11.41 -6.57 -8.90
CA LEU A 199 12.53 -5.63 -8.77
C LEU A 199 13.86 -6.26 -9.17
N ARG A 200 14.09 -7.54 -8.82
CA ARG A 200 15.28 -8.32 -9.21
C ARG A 200 15.41 -8.52 -10.72
N ARG A 201 14.29 -8.53 -11.45
CA ARG A 201 14.21 -8.78 -12.90
C ARG A 201 14.08 -7.49 -13.72
N LEU A 202 14.09 -6.32 -13.08
CA LEU A 202 14.01 -5.06 -13.78
C LEU A 202 15.20 -4.84 -14.72
N PRO A 203 14.98 -4.19 -15.87
CA PRO A 203 16.08 -3.70 -16.71
C PRO A 203 17.01 -2.79 -15.90
N GLU A 204 18.32 -2.89 -16.14
CA GLU A 204 19.28 -1.99 -15.51
C GLU A 204 19.04 -0.54 -15.96
N GLY A 205 19.23 0.41 -15.05
CA GLY A 205 18.97 1.83 -15.32
C GLY A 205 17.48 2.21 -15.33
N SER A 206 16.60 1.35 -14.78
CA SER A 206 15.21 1.71 -14.55
C SER A 206 15.13 2.92 -13.59
N ARG A 207 14.19 3.83 -13.84
CA ARG A 207 14.07 5.09 -13.09
C ARG A 207 12.62 5.36 -12.71
N ILE A 208 12.44 5.89 -11.50
CA ILE A 208 11.19 6.48 -11.01
C ILE A 208 11.45 7.96 -10.77
N ASP A 209 10.73 8.81 -11.52
CA ASP A 209 10.67 10.25 -11.27
C ASP A 209 9.32 10.58 -10.63
N LEU A 210 9.31 10.86 -9.33
CA LEU A 210 8.12 11.31 -8.59
C LEU A 210 7.99 12.83 -8.72
N PHE A 211 6.81 13.31 -9.10
CA PHE A 211 6.48 14.73 -9.16
C PHE A 211 5.45 15.06 -8.07
N TRP A 212 5.86 15.85 -7.10
CA TRP A 212 5.05 16.24 -5.94
C TRP A 212 5.19 17.74 -5.65
N SER A 213 4.07 18.44 -5.47
CA SER A 213 4.06 19.86 -5.10
C SER A 213 4.33 20.04 -3.60
N ALA A 214 5.59 19.90 -3.15
CA ALA A 214 5.92 19.90 -1.73
C ALA A 214 5.71 21.26 -1.06
N GLY A 215 5.92 22.35 -1.81
CA GLY A 215 5.85 23.74 -1.32
C GLY A 215 4.45 24.36 -1.23
N GLY A 216 3.41 23.75 -1.79
CA GLY A 216 2.06 24.34 -1.86
C GLY A 216 1.47 24.63 -0.47
N ALA A 217 1.22 25.91 -0.16
CA ALA A 217 0.76 26.35 1.14
C ALA A 217 -0.64 25.82 1.50
N ASP A 218 -1.49 25.62 0.49
CA ASP A 218 -2.91 25.27 0.62
C ASP A 218 -3.21 23.76 0.49
N ILE A 219 -2.17 22.93 0.45
CA ILE A 219 -2.34 21.47 0.39
C ILE A 219 -2.74 20.94 1.78
N PRO A 220 -3.87 20.22 1.90
CA PRO A 220 -4.30 19.62 3.16
C PRO A 220 -3.23 18.69 3.75
N SER A 221 -3.11 18.68 5.08
CA SER A 221 -2.13 17.84 5.79
C SER A 221 -2.28 16.35 5.47
N ALA A 222 -3.51 15.87 5.26
CA ALA A 222 -3.79 14.50 4.86
C ALA A 222 -3.16 14.13 3.50
N VAL A 223 -3.22 15.04 2.52
CA VAL A 223 -2.62 14.82 1.20
C VAL A 223 -1.09 14.84 1.29
N ARG A 224 -0.53 15.71 2.13
CA ARG A 224 0.92 15.77 2.38
C ARG A 224 1.44 14.48 3.01
N ALA A 225 0.76 13.98 4.04
CA ALA A 225 1.11 12.71 4.67
C ALA A 225 1.06 11.55 3.67
N TYR A 226 0.03 11.52 2.82
CA TYR A 226 -0.08 10.49 1.77
C TYR A 226 1.02 10.62 0.70
N ALA A 227 1.38 11.83 0.28
CA ALA A 227 2.48 12.03 -0.67
C ALA A 227 3.84 11.57 -0.11
N GLU A 228 4.05 11.75 1.19
CA GLU A 228 5.24 11.22 1.88
C GLU A 228 5.24 9.68 1.92
N GLU A 229 4.07 9.07 2.12
CA GLU A 229 3.89 7.61 2.03
C GLU A 229 4.22 7.09 0.62
N VAL A 230 3.72 7.74 -0.43
CA VAL A 230 4.05 7.45 -1.83
C VAL A 230 5.55 7.52 -2.06
N ALA A 231 6.19 8.62 -1.66
CA ALA A 231 7.62 8.80 -1.84
C ALA A 231 8.45 7.75 -1.09
N GLU A 232 8.01 7.37 0.10
CA GLU A 232 8.69 6.34 0.90
C GLU A 232 8.53 4.95 0.31
N LEU A 233 7.36 4.57 -0.20
CA LEU A 233 7.17 3.28 -0.86
C LEU A 233 8.05 3.16 -2.11
N LEU A 234 8.03 4.17 -2.98
CA LEU A 234 8.82 4.17 -4.22
C LEU A 234 10.33 4.14 -3.93
N ARG A 235 10.78 4.86 -2.90
CA ARG A 235 12.16 4.79 -2.41
C ARG A 235 12.51 3.40 -1.90
N GLN A 236 11.62 2.78 -1.12
CA GLN A 236 11.83 1.41 -0.62
C GLN A 236 11.92 0.38 -1.75
N MET A 237 11.17 0.54 -2.84
CA MET A 237 11.32 -0.28 -4.03
C MET A 237 12.70 -0.10 -4.67
N ALA A 238 13.16 1.14 -4.82
CA ALA A 238 14.51 1.42 -5.34
C ALA A 238 15.61 0.83 -4.45
N ASP A 239 15.52 1.00 -3.14
CA ASP A 239 16.50 0.47 -2.16
C ASP A 239 16.59 -1.07 -2.17
N ARG A 240 15.51 -1.77 -2.55
CA ARG A 240 15.43 -3.24 -2.64
C ARG A 240 15.66 -3.77 -4.06
N SER A 241 16.01 -2.91 -5.02
CA SER A 241 16.24 -3.29 -6.42
C SER A 241 17.68 -3.71 -6.75
N ASP A 242 18.57 -3.76 -5.76
CA ASP A 242 20.01 -3.98 -5.93
C ASP A 242 20.66 -3.03 -6.96
N GLY A 243 20.20 -1.78 -6.99
CA GLY A 243 20.72 -0.71 -7.86
C GLY A 243 20.16 -0.70 -9.28
N ARG A 244 19.23 -1.60 -9.62
CA ARG A 244 18.56 -1.63 -10.94
C ARG A 244 17.57 -0.48 -11.13
N LEU A 245 17.02 0.02 -10.02
CA LEU A 245 16.00 1.06 -9.99
C LEU A 245 16.53 2.30 -9.24
N VAL A 246 16.51 3.44 -9.90
CA VAL A 246 16.87 4.75 -9.33
C VAL A 246 15.60 5.52 -9.03
N PHE A 247 15.49 6.07 -7.81
CA PHE A 247 14.36 6.91 -7.41
C PHE A 247 14.81 8.36 -7.23
N ASP A 248 14.12 9.27 -7.93
CA ASP A 248 14.31 10.71 -7.82
C ASP A 248 12.95 11.40 -7.58
N ALA A 249 12.94 12.35 -6.64
CA ALA A 249 11.76 13.14 -6.32
C ALA A 249 11.96 14.60 -6.74
N HIS A 250 11.03 15.11 -7.54
CA HIS A 250 11.04 16.45 -8.11
C HIS A 250 9.93 17.28 -7.48
N ASP A 251 10.30 18.47 -7.00
CA ASP A 251 9.32 19.44 -6.52
C ASP A 251 8.66 20.12 -7.72
N ALA A 252 7.41 19.74 -8.00
CA ALA A 252 6.64 20.25 -9.13
C ALA A 252 5.67 21.32 -8.61
N GLU A 253 6.14 22.57 -8.54
CA GLU A 253 5.28 23.71 -8.24
C GLU A 253 4.38 24.02 -9.45
N PRO A 254 3.07 24.23 -9.23
CA PRO A 254 2.17 24.74 -10.27
C PRO A 254 2.71 26.04 -10.86
N ASP A 255 2.69 26.16 -12.19
CA ASP A 255 3.15 27.33 -12.95
C ASP A 255 4.66 27.60 -12.84
N GLY A 256 5.44 26.64 -12.33
CA GLY A 256 6.90 26.67 -12.28
C GLY A 256 7.60 25.96 -13.44
N GLU A 257 8.92 26.13 -13.59
CA GLU A 257 9.71 25.54 -14.69
C GLU A 257 9.62 24.00 -14.76
N ARG A 258 9.47 23.32 -13.61
CA ARG A 258 9.38 21.86 -13.52
C ARG A 258 8.00 21.31 -13.88
N GLU A 259 7.00 22.16 -14.02
CA GLU A 259 5.64 21.76 -14.39
C GLU A 259 5.61 21.12 -15.79
N SER A 260 6.30 21.75 -16.75
CA SER A 260 6.40 21.24 -18.12
C SER A 260 7.01 19.85 -18.15
N GLY A 261 7.96 19.57 -17.25
CA GLY A 261 8.56 18.25 -17.05
C GLY A 261 7.58 17.21 -16.50
N ALA A 262 6.77 17.58 -15.52
CA ALA A 262 5.74 16.70 -14.94
C ALA A 262 4.68 16.31 -16.00
N ILE A 263 4.18 17.29 -16.76
CA ILE A 263 3.21 17.07 -17.83
C ILE A 263 3.81 16.20 -18.94
N ALA A 264 5.03 16.49 -19.39
CA ALA A 264 5.73 15.67 -20.38
C ALA A 264 6.02 14.24 -19.89
N ALA A 265 6.13 14.06 -18.57
CA ALA A 265 6.29 12.76 -17.93
C ALA A 265 4.97 11.99 -17.75
N GLY A 266 3.83 12.58 -18.13
CA GLY A 266 2.49 11.98 -18.08
C GLY A 266 1.74 12.21 -16.77
N VAL A 267 2.23 13.12 -15.91
CA VAL A 267 1.58 13.49 -14.64
C VAL A 267 0.59 14.63 -14.89
N ARG A 268 -0.60 14.55 -14.29
CA ARG A 268 -1.66 15.56 -14.47
C ARG A 268 -1.79 16.51 -13.27
N ARG A 269 -2.30 17.70 -13.53
CA ARG A 269 -2.75 18.64 -12.49
C ARG A 269 -3.98 18.09 -11.76
N VAL A 270 -3.99 18.22 -10.45
CA VAL A 270 -5.11 17.81 -9.59
C VAL A 270 -5.71 19.06 -8.94
N PRO A 271 -7.01 19.36 -9.16
CA PRO A 271 -7.64 20.54 -8.57
C PRO A 271 -7.91 20.34 -7.07
N LEU A 272 -7.71 21.39 -6.30
CA LEU A 272 -8.12 21.52 -4.90
C LEU A 272 -9.48 22.23 -4.82
N SER A 273 -10.16 22.05 -3.69
CA SER A 273 -11.39 22.79 -3.40
C SER A 273 -11.19 24.31 -3.27
N SER A 274 -9.95 24.76 -3.05
CA SER A 274 -9.58 26.19 -3.05
C SER A 274 -9.58 26.81 -4.45
N GLY A 275 -9.57 26.00 -5.51
CA GLY A 275 -9.37 26.44 -6.89
C GLY A 275 -7.92 26.32 -7.38
N ASP A 276 -6.97 26.07 -6.48
CA ASP A 276 -5.57 25.81 -6.84
C ASP A 276 -5.39 24.39 -7.41
N THR A 277 -4.19 24.11 -7.93
CA THR A 277 -3.84 22.76 -8.39
C THR A 277 -2.57 22.26 -7.72
N PHE A 278 -2.39 20.95 -7.68
CA PHE A 278 -1.14 20.32 -7.26
C PHE A 278 -0.81 19.11 -8.13
N PHE A 279 0.41 18.62 -8.03
CA PHE A 279 0.88 17.38 -8.66
C PHE A 279 1.15 16.34 -7.59
N LEU A 280 0.74 15.09 -7.85
CA LEU A 280 1.14 13.90 -7.10
C LEU A 280 1.07 12.70 -8.04
N GLY A 281 2.12 12.48 -8.82
CA GLY A 281 2.20 11.34 -9.73
C GLY A 281 3.63 11.01 -10.07
N ALA A 282 3.86 9.90 -10.76
CA ALA A 282 5.20 9.43 -11.06
C ALA A 282 5.34 8.95 -12.50
N SER A 283 6.56 8.99 -13.01
CA SER A 283 6.92 8.43 -14.29
C SER A 283 7.94 7.33 -14.11
N PHE A 284 7.64 6.16 -14.66
CA PHE A 284 8.51 4.99 -14.63
C PHE A 284 9.17 4.89 -16.01
N SER A 285 10.49 4.75 -16.09
CA SER A 285 11.18 4.65 -17.37
C SER A 285 12.34 3.66 -17.37
N ALA A 286 12.53 2.99 -18.50
CA ALA A 286 13.68 2.12 -18.78
C ALA A 286 13.82 1.94 -20.29
N ASN A 287 15.05 1.92 -20.83
CA ASN A 287 15.34 1.64 -22.25
C ASN A 287 14.47 2.43 -23.25
N GLY A 288 14.20 3.71 -22.97
CA GLY A 288 13.36 4.57 -23.81
C GLY A 288 11.84 4.34 -23.70
N LYS A 289 11.40 3.30 -22.97
CA LYS A 289 9.99 3.08 -22.61
C LYS A 289 9.63 3.90 -21.38
N ARG A 290 8.43 4.46 -21.37
CA ARG A 290 7.87 5.24 -20.26
C ARG A 290 6.46 4.75 -19.92
N VAL A 291 6.19 4.58 -18.63
CA VAL A 291 4.88 4.22 -18.09
C VAL A 291 4.54 5.23 -16.99
N PRO A 292 3.60 6.15 -17.21
CA PRO A 292 3.21 7.11 -16.19
C PRO A 292 2.14 6.56 -15.24
N ILE A 293 2.18 7.00 -13.98
CA ILE A 293 1.03 7.03 -13.08
C ILE A 293 0.60 8.50 -12.98
N PRO A 294 -0.50 8.90 -13.65
CA PRO A 294 -0.85 10.32 -13.76
C PRO A 294 -1.19 11.00 -12.44
N TYR A 295 -1.73 10.25 -11.49
CA TYR A 295 -2.10 10.71 -10.15
C TYR A 295 -2.18 9.53 -9.18
N PHE A 296 -1.57 9.65 -7.99
CA PHE A 296 -1.81 8.75 -6.88
C PHE A 296 -3.02 9.23 -6.08
N ASP A 297 -4.15 8.52 -6.22
CA ASP A 297 -5.38 8.83 -5.49
C ASP A 297 -5.30 8.31 -4.04
N GLN A 298 -5.51 9.18 -3.06
CA GLN A 298 -5.52 8.81 -1.64
C GLN A 298 -6.57 7.74 -1.33
N ARG A 299 -7.68 7.70 -2.07
CA ARG A 299 -8.71 6.66 -1.90
C ARG A 299 -8.21 5.26 -2.28
N ARG A 300 -7.12 5.18 -3.05
CA ARG A 300 -6.47 3.94 -3.49
C ARG A 300 -5.14 3.69 -2.76
N ALA A 301 -4.94 4.30 -1.59
CA ALA A 301 -3.72 4.13 -0.79
C ALA A 301 -3.36 2.64 -0.54
N GLY A 302 -4.36 1.80 -0.32
CA GLY A 302 -4.16 0.35 -0.14
C GLY A 302 -3.67 -0.41 -1.39
N GLN A 303 -3.79 0.17 -2.59
CA GLN A 303 -3.31 -0.44 -3.85
C GLN A 303 -2.03 0.23 -4.38
N LEU A 304 -1.42 1.10 -3.60
CA LEU A 304 -0.27 1.88 -4.03
C LEU A 304 0.90 1.01 -4.51
N GLU A 305 1.20 -0.09 -3.79
CA GLU A 305 2.22 -1.05 -4.20
C GLU A 305 1.88 -1.72 -5.52
N TYR A 306 0.64 -2.20 -5.66
CA TYR A 306 0.17 -2.87 -6.86
C TYR A 306 0.26 -1.96 -8.10
N ASP A 307 -0.16 -0.70 -7.97
CA ASP A 307 -0.11 0.27 -9.06
C ASP A 307 1.35 0.54 -9.50
N ALA A 308 2.26 0.73 -8.53
CA ALA A 308 3.68 0.93 -8.81
C ALA A 308 4.36 -0.33 -9.40
N ALA A 309 4.08 -1.51 -8.85
CA ALA A 309 4.56 -2.79 -9.36
C ALA A 309 4.06 -3.04 -10.79
N THR A 310 2.81 -2.71 -11.09
CA THR A 310 2.24 -2.82 -12.43
C THR A 310 2.96 -1.90 -13.42
N ALA A 311 3.25 -0.65 -13.02
CA ALA A 311 3.99 0.28 -13.86
C ALA A 311 5.42 -0.23 -14.15
N LEU A 312 6.11 -0.74 -13.13
CA LEU A 312 7.44 -1.35 -13.24
C LEU A 312 7.44 -2.63 -14.09
N ALA A 313 6.46 -3.50 -13.92
CA ALA A 313 6.27 -4.67 -14.77
C ALA A 313 6.04 -4.26 -16.23
N GLY A 314 5.34 -3.15 -16.45
CA GLY A 314 5.19 -2.51 -17.75
C GLY A 314 6.54 -2.20 -18.42
N LEU A 315 7.56 -1.79 -17.65
CA LEU A 315 8.90 -1.51 -18.18
C LEU A 315 9.68 -2.77 -18.57
N ALA A 316 9.58 -3.84 -17.78
CA ALA A 316 10.28 -5.10 -18.04
C ALA A 316 9.75 -5.84 -19.29
N ARG A 317 8.53 -5.52 -19.75
CA ARG A 317 7.91 -6.17 -20.92
C ARG A 317 8.59 -5.77 -22.23
N THR A 318 9.25 -6.73 -22.87
CA THR A 318 9.86 -6.62 -24.22
C THR A 318 8.85 -6.75 -25.36
N ARG A 319 7.74 -7.46 -25.12
CA ARG A 319 6.60 -7.61 -26.03
C ARG A 319 5.28 -7.51 -25.25
N PRO A 320 4.16 -7.12 -25.88
CA PRO A 320 2.85 -7.30 -25.27
C PRO A 320 2.63 -8.80 -24.98
N PRO A 321 2.06 -9.17 -23.82
CA PRO A 321 1.73 -10.56 -23.56
C PRO A 321 0.67 -11.04 -24.54
N ARG A 322 0.83 -12.28 -25.01
CA ARG A 322 -0.04 -12.91 -26.01
C ARG A 322 -1.08 -13.76 -25.29
N VAL A 323 -2.34 -13.43 -25.51
CA VAL A 323 -3.47 -14.06 -24.82
C VAL A 323 -4.39 -14.68 -25.86
N ALA A 324 -4.70 -15.96 -25.72
CA ALA A 324 -5.77 -16.58 -26.51
C ALA A 324 -7.07 -16.52 -25.72
N VAL A 325 -8.14 -16.01 -26.33
CA VAL A 325 -9.49 -16.03 -25.77
C VAL A 325 -10.30 -17.06 -26.54
N VAL A 326 -10.56 -18.20 -25.91
CA VAL A 326 -11.40 -19.28 -26.43
C VAL A 326 -12.82 -19.03 -25.98
N THR A 327 -13.70 -18.61 -26.90
CA THR A 327 -15.08 -18.29 -26.54
C THR A 327 -16.03 -18.45 -27.73
N PRO A 328 -17.25 -18.97 -27.52
CA PRO A 328 -18.27 -18.96 -28.55
C PRO A 328 -18.97 -17.61 -28.71
N LEU A 329 -18.79 -16.68 -27.77
CA LEU A 329 -19.53 -15.42 -27.69
C LEU A 329 -19.19 -14.41 -28.79
N LEU A 330 -18.16 -14.68 -29.60
CA LEU A 330 -17.61 -13.76 -30.60
C LEU A 330 -17.49 -14.42 -31.97
N ALA A 331 -18.27 -15.46 -32.24
CA ALA A 331 -18.25 -16.14 -33.52
C ALA A 331 -18.59 -15.14 -34.65
N PRO A 332 -17.76 -15.05 -35.72
CA PRO A 332 -18.04 -14.16 -36.84
C PRO A 332 -19.42 -14.46 -37.45
N GLY A 333 -20.30 -13.45 -37.52
CA GLY A 333 -21.62 -13.55 -38.16
C GLY A 333 -22.82 -13.67 -37.24
N ASP A 334 -22.65 -13.66 -35.90
CA ASP A 334 -23.77 -13.62 -34.96
C ASP A 334 -24.20 -12.16 -34.67
N PRO A 335 -25.40 -11.71 -35.09
CA PRO A 335 -25.88 -10.35 -34.84
C PRO A 335 -26.20 -10.07 -33.37
N ASN A 336 -26.31 -11.10 -32.51
CA ASN A 336 -26.51 -10.94 -31.07
C ASN A 336 -25.19 -10.89 -30.28
N ALA A 337 -24.05 -11.17 -30.91
CA ALA A 337 -22.73 -11.15 -30.26
C ALA A 337 -22.25 -9.74 -29.88
N ALA A 338 -22.90 -8.68 -30.38
CA ALA A 338 -22.35 -7.32 -30.42
C ALA A 338 -22.25 -6.61 -29.06
N ASP A 339 -23.10 -6.88 -28.06
CA ASP A 339 -23.33 -5.87 -27.01
C ASP A 339 -22.84 -6.20 -25.58
N VAL A 340 -22.60 -7.46 -25.18
CA VAL A 340 -22.35 -7.78 -23.75
C VAL A 340 -20.90 -8.22 -23.44
N GLY A 341 -20.23 -8.92 -24.36
CA GLY A 341 -18.85 -9.43 -24.15
C GLY A 341 -17.72 -8.57 -24.76
N PHE A 342 -18.05 -7.69 -25.72
CA PHE A 342 -17.05 -6.96 -26.49
C PHE A 342 -16.25 -5.94 -25.67
N ASN A 343 -16.85 -5.30 -24.66
CA ASN A 343 -16.16 -4.26 -23.90
C ASN A 343 -14.98 -4.80 -23.08
N ALA A 344 -15.15 -5.94 -22.41
CA ALA A 344 -14.06 -6.57 -21.66
C ALA A 344 -12.90 -7.00 -22.56
N ILE A 345 -13.21 -7.56 -23.72
CA ILE A 345 -12.21 -8.04 -24.68
C ILE A 345 -11.52 -6.89 -25.41
N ASN A 346 -12.25 -5.82 -25.71
CA ASN A 346 -11.68 -4.59 -26.24
C ASN A 346 -10.72 -3.94 -25.24
N GLU A 347 -11.03 -3.96 -23.94
CA GLU A 347 -10.09 -3.51 -22.92
C GLU A 347 -8.86 -4.41 -22.80
N LEU A 348 -9.02 -5.74 -22.87
CA LEU A 348 -7.88 -6.65 -22.96
C LEU A 348 -6.98 -6.34 -24.17
N ARG A 349 -7.56 -6.05 -25.33
CA ARG A 349 -6.83 -5.68 -26.56
C ARG A 349 -6.01 -4.39 -26.43
N ARG A 350 -6.31 -3.51 -25.47
CA ARG A 350 -5.48 -2.31 -25.24
C ARG A 350 -4.13 -2.62 -24.62
N ALA A 351 -4.04 -3.71 -23.84
CA ALA A 351 -2.86 -4.06 -23.07
C ALA A 351 -2.15 -5.35 -23.53
N TYR A 352 -2.84 -6.20 -24.29
CA TYR A 352 -2.40 -7.53 -24.68
C TYR A 352 -2.55 -7.77 -26.19
N ASP A 353 -1.71 -8.64 -26.75
CA ASP A 353 -1.89 -9.19 -28.09
C ASP A 353 -2.92 -10.33 -28.00
N VAL A 354 -4.18 -10.04 -28.31
CA VAL A 354 -5.30 -10.94 -28.09
C VAL A 354 -5.70 -11.67 -29.37
N ALA A 355 -5.59 -13.01 -29.36
CA ALA A 355 -6.14 -13.88 -30.39
C ALA A 355 -7.49 -14.44 -29.94
N ILE A 356 -8.56 -14.15 -30.68
CA ILE A 356 -9.87 -14.80 -30.46
C ILE A 356 -9.85 -16.15 -31.17
N VAL A 357 -10.10 -17.23 -30.45
CA VAL A 357 -10.06 -18.60 -30.97
C VAL A 357 -11.45 -19.22 -30.86
N PRO A 358 -12.05 -19.72 -31.95
CA PRO A 358 -13.30 -20.44 -31.88
C PRO A 358 -13.15 -21.74 -31.05
N PRO A 359 -14.14 -22.12 -30.22
CA PRO A 359 -14.08 -23.34 -29.39
C PRO A 359 -13.82 -24.64 -30.19
N PHE A 360 -14.25 -24.69 -31.45
CA PHE A 360 -14.10 -25.84 -32.33
C PHE A 360 -12.85 -25.81 -33.23
N ALA A 361 -11.92 -24.87 -33.00
CA ALA A 361 -10.62 -24.91 -33.66
C ALA A 361 -9.80 -26.11 -33.17
N ASP A 362 -8.83 -26.57 -33.96
CA ASP A 362 -8.04 -27.77 -33.63
C ASP A 362 -6.83 -27.47 -32.74
N ARG A 363 -6.39 -26.20 -32.69
CA ARG A 363 -5.16 -25.80 -31.98
C ARG A 363 -5.16 -24.32 -31.58
N LEU A 364 -4.50 -24.02 -30.48
CA LEU A 364 -4.16 -22.66 -30.08
C LEU A 364 -2.97 -22.11 -30.90
N PRO A 365 -2.85 -20.78 -31.03
CA PRO A 365 -1.61 -20.15 -31.49
C PRO A 365 -0.43 -20.49 -30.59
N ASP A 366 0.77 -20.59 -31.17
CA ASP A 366 1.98 -20.86 -30.39
C ASP A 366 2.47 -19.62 -29.63
N GLY A 367 3.18 -19.82 -28.52
CA GLY A 367 3.87 -18.76 -27.76
C GLY A 367 2.92 -17.85 -26.97
N LEU A 368 1.89 -18.44 -26.35
CA LEU A 368 0.93 -17.74 -25.49
C LEU A 368 1.47 -17.61 -24.07
N ASP A 369 1.19 -16.47 -23.43
CA ASP A 369 1.46 -16.24 -22.00
C ASP A 369 0.23 -16.58 -21.15
N ALA A 370 -0.97 -16.51 -21.73
CA ALA A 370 -2.19 -16.94 -21.07
C ALA A 370 -3.26 -17.45 -22.07
N VAL A 371 -4.13 -18.31 -21.56
CA VAL A 371 -5.34 -18.80 -22.23
C VAL A 371 -6.54 -18.45 -21.36
N VAL A 372 -7.54 -17.81 -21.96
CA VAL A 372 -8.79 -17.45 -21.31
C VAL A 372 -9.92 -18.21 -22.00
N VAL A 373 -10.60 -19.09 -21.28
CA VAL A 373 -11.70 -19.89 -21.80
C VAL A 373 -13.00 -19.36 -21.18
N ILE A 374 -13.93 -18.89 -22.01
CA ILE A 374 -15.17 -18.25 -21.57
C ILE A 374 -16.36 -18.92 -22.24
N GLY A 375 -17.21 -19.58 -21.44
CA GLY A 375 -18.47 -20.16 -21.91
C GLY A 375 -18.31 -21.23 -22.98
N ALA A 376 -17.14 -21.87 -23.06
CA ALA A 376 -16.84 -22.93 -24.00
C ALA A 376 -16.93 -24.29 -23.28
N ASN A 377 -18.15 -24.66 -22.88
CA ASN A 377 -18.41 -25.92 -22.18
C ASN A 377 -18.11 -27.15 -23.05
N LEU A 378 -18.15 -27.00 -24.37
CA LEU A 378 -17.79 -28.04 -25.34
C LEU A 378 -16.54 -27.63 -26.12
N LEU A 379 -15.49 -28.46 -26.04
CA LEU A 379 -14.22 -28.29 -26.75
C LEU A 379 -13.86 -29.59 -27.46
N LYS A 380 -13.12 -29.49 -28.57
CA LYS A 380 -12.51 -30.67 -29.20
C LYS A 380 -11.39 -31.23 -28.31
N ARG A 381 -11.17 -32.55 -28.34
CA ARG A 381 -10.04 -33.18 -27.62
C ARG A 381 -8.69 -32.60 -28.01
N GLU A 382 -8.50 -32.26 -29.29
CA GLU A 382 -7.28 -31.62 -29.79
C GLU A 382 -7.08 -30.22 -29.18
N MET A 383 -8.17 -29.47 -28.96
CA MET A 383 -8.13 -28.17 -28.29
C MET A 383 -7.83 -28.32 -26.79
N LEU A 384 -8.43 -29.29 -26.10
CA LEU A 384 -8.13 -29.60 -24.69
C LEU A 384 -6.65 -29.94 -24.52
N TYR A 385 -6.11 -30.81 -25.39
CA TYR A 385 -4.69 -31.12 -25.43
C TYR A 385 -3.84 -29.87 -25.70
N SER A 386 -4.25 -29.01 -26.63
CA SER A 386 -3.53 -27.76 -26.91
C SER A 386 -3.53 -26.79 -25.72
N ILE A 387 -4.60 -26.75 -24.92
CA ILE A 387 -4.69 -25.95 -23.69
C ILE A 387 -3.74 -26.52 -22.62
N ASP A 388 -3.80 -27.83 -22.38
CA ASP A 388 -2.90 -28.54 -21.47
C ASP A 388 -1.43 -28.25 -21.79
N GLN A 389 -1.04 -28.42 -23.06
CA GLN A 389 0.32 -28.18 -23.51
C GLN A 389 0.76 -26.71 -23.41
N ALA A 390 -0.17 -25.75 -23.40
CA ALA A 390 0.14 -24.35 -23.16
C ALA A 390 0.42 -24.12 -21.66
N VAL A 391 -0.40 -24.69 -20.78
CA VAL A 391 -0.23 -24.62 -19.32
C VAL A 391 1.08 -25.28 -18.89
N MET A 392 1.38 -26.48 -19.42
CA MET A 392 2.65 -27.17 -19.15
C MET A 392 3.88 -26.40 -19.63
N ARG A 393 3.74 -25.52 -20.63
CA ARG A 393 4.80 -24.61 -21.09
C ARG A 393 4.88 -23.30 -20.28
N GLY A 394 4.04 -23.13 -19.26
CA GLY A 394 4.03 -22.00 -18.35
C GLY A 394 3.00 -20.92 -18.66
N ALA A 395 2.09 -21.13 -19.61
CA ALA A 395 0.99 -20.19 -19.84
C ALA A 395 -0.03 -20.25 -18.69
N GLY A 396 -0.54 -19.10 -18.26
CA GLY A 396 -1.64 -19.05 -17.30
C GLY A 396 -2.96 -19.52 -17.92
N LEU A 397 -3.81 -20.19 -17.15
CA LEU A 397 -5.17 -20.56 -17.57
C LEU A 397 -6.20 -19.80 -16.73
N VAL A 398 -7.11 -19.10 -17.41
CA VAL A 398 -8.33 -18.55 -16.81
C VAL A 398 -9.51 -19.30 -17.42
N ALA A 399 -10.20 -20.10 -16.62
CA ALA A 399 -11.38 -20.86 -17.06
C ALA A 399 -12.64 -20.29 -16.40
N MET A 400 -13.60 -19.87 -17.22
CA MET A 400 -14.92 -19.40 -16.82
C MET A 400 -15.97 -20.37 -17.36
N ILE A 401 -16.41 -21.27 -16.48
CA ILE A 401 -17.36 -22.35 -16.77
C ILE A 401 -18.64 -22.09 -15.99
N ASP A 402 -19.76 -22.09 -16.71
CA ASP A 402 -21.08 -21.94 -16.11
C ASP A 402 -21.90 -23.22 -16.30
N PRO A 403 -22.71 -23.61 -15.30
CA PRO A 403 -23.62 -24.75 -15.41
C PRO A 403 -24.75 -24.46 -16.40
N ARG A 404 -25.00 -23.17 -16.66
CA ARG A 404 -26.04 -22.69 -17.56
C ARG A 404 -25.60 -21.43 -18.32
N LEU A 405 -25.41 -21.56 -19.63
CA LEU A 405 -24.95 -20.46 -20.49
C LEU A 405 -26.12 -19.57 -20.97
N ARG A 406 -26.31 -18.40 -20.36
CA ARG A 406 -27.33 -17.42 -20.81
C ARG A 406 -26.99 -16.75 -22.14
N LEU A 407 -25.70 -16.47 -22.37
CA LEU A 407 -25.23 -15.69 -23.53
C LEU A 407 -24.91 -16.54 -24.77
N ALA A 408 -24.89 -17.87 -24.64
CA ALA A 408 -24.73 -18.81 -25.76
C ALA A 408 -25.52 -20.12 -25.52
N PRO A 409 -26.86 -20.05 -25.41
CA PRO A 409 -27.69 -21.22 -25.06
C PRO A 409 -27.58 -22.37 -26.07
N ALA A 410 -27.14 -22.11 -27.31
CA ALA A 410 -26.86 -23.15 -28.29
C ALA A 410 -25.72 -24.10 -27.87
N ASN A 411 -24.78 -23.61 -27.04
CA ASN A 411 -23.70 -24.39 -26.45
C ASN A 411 -24.04 -24.95 -25.06
N ASP A 412 -25.26 -24.70 -24.58
CA ASP A 412 -25.81 -25.21 -23.32
C ASP A 412 -26.47 -26.60 -23.49
N LYS A 413 -26.34 -27.22 -24.67
CA LYS A 413 -27.05 -28.47 -25.03
C LYS A 413 -26.52 -29.72 -24.32
N ALA A 414 -25.34 -29.64 -23.70
CA ALA A 414 -24.79 -30.68 -22.85
C ALA A 414 -23.95 -30.01 -21.75
N PRO A 415 -24.42 -29.95 -20.49
CA PRO A 415 -23.60 -29.46 -19.39
C PRO A 415 -22.35 -30.35 -19.23
N PRO A 416 -21.17 -29.79 -18.88
CA PRO A 416 -19.97 -30.57 -18.64
C PRO A 416 -20.23 -31.66 -17.60
N GLN A 417 -19.77 -32.88 -17.86
CA GLN A 417 -19.94 -34.00 -16.94
C GLN A 417 -18.59 -34.62 -16.61
N PRO A 418 -18.19 -34.64 -15.33
CA PRO A 418 -16.93 -35.25 -14.92
C PRO A 418 -16.84 -36.72 -15.38
N SER A 419 -15.72 -37.06 -16.03
CA SER A 419 -15.42 -38.35 -16.63
C SER A 419 -14.02 -38.82 -16.22
N ASP A 420 -13.75 -40.13 -16.33
CA ASP A 420 -12.41 -40.69 -16.09
C ASP A 420 -11.41 -40.36 -17.22
N ASP A 421 -11.92 -40.07 -18.42
CA ASP A 421 -11.18 -39.59 -19.57
C ASP A 421 -11.33 -38.05 -19.71
N VAL A 422 -10.31 -37.36 -20.25
CA VAL A 422 -10.38 -35.90 -20.47
C VAL A 422 -11.20 -35.60 -21.73
N ASP A 423 -12.50 -35.44 -21.56
CA ASP A 423 -13.46 -35.20 -22.66
C ASP A 423 -13.98 -33.75 -22.69
N ASP A 424 -13.97 -33.05 -21.55
CA ASP A 424 -14.28 -31.62 -21.48
C ASP A 424 -13.31 -30.83 -20.59
N LEU A 425 -13.56 -29.52 -20.47
CA LEU A 425 -12.69 -28.62 -19.68
C LEU A 425 -12.76 -28.93 -18.18
N SER A 426 -13.88 -29.44 -17.67
CA SER A 426 -14.03 -29.81 -16.26
C SER A 426 -13.16 -31.02 -15.90
N ASP A 427 -13.00 -31.98 -16.82
CA ASP A 427 -12.08 -33.11 -16.65
C ASP A 427 -10.62 -32.65 -16.61
N LEU A 428 -10.25 -31.70 -17.49
CA LEU A 428 -8.92 -31.11 -17.49
C LEU A 428 -8.63 -30.37 -16.17
N LEU A 429 -9.60 -29.63 -15.64
CA LEU A 429 -9.47 -28.97 -14.34
C LEU A 429 -9.39 -29.99 -13.19
N ALA A 430 -10.10 -31.12 -13.28
CA ALA A 430 -10.02 -32.20 -12.31
C ALA A 430 -8.60 -32.81 -12.27
N ALA A 431 -7.96 -32.96 -13.43
CA ALA A 431 -6.55 -33.38 -13.51
C ALA A 431 -5.60 -32.37 -12.84
N TYR A 432 -5.96 -31.08 -12.78
CA TYR A 432 -5.24 -30.04 -12.03
C TYR A 432 -5.64 -29.96 -10.55
N GLY A 433 -6.54 -30.82 -10.07
CA GLY A 433 -6.98 -30.88 -8.68
C GLY A 433 -8.21 -30.01 -8.35
N LEU A 434 -8.91 -29.48 -9.36
CA LEU A 434 -10.14 -28.71 -9.20
C LEU A 434 -11.34 -29.49 -9.71
N ARG A 435 -12.24 -29.88 -8.81
CA ARG A 435 -13.46 -30.61 -9.18
C ARG A 435 -14.60 -29.62 -9.41
N TYR A 436 -15.06 -29.50 -10.65
CA TYR A 436 -16.28 -28.76 -10.96
C TYR A 436 -17.52 -29.48 -10.38
N LEU A 437 -18.48 -28.71 -9.85
CA LEU A 437 -19.70 -29.23 -9.22
C LEU A 437 -20.90 -29.32 -10.19
N GLY A 438 -20.64 -29.52 -11.49
CA GLY A 438 -21.62 -30.03 -12.45
C GLY A 438 -22.81 -29.11 -12.76
N ASP A 439 -23.97 -29.73 -13.03
CA ASP A 439 -25.25 -29.18 -13.51
C ASP A 439 -26.06 -28.39 -12.46
N GLU A 440 -25.47 -28.17 -11.29
CA GLU A 440 -26.10 -27.44 -10.20
C GLU A 440 -25.70 -25.95 -10.22
N VAL A 441 -26.69 -25.09 -9.95
CA VAL A 441 -26.46 -23.68 -9.67
C VAL A 441 -26.42 -23.45 -8.17
N VAL A 442 -25.50 -22.60 -7.73
CA VAL A 442 -25.38 -22.19 -6.32
C VAL A 442 -26.35 -21.04 -6.06
N GLY A 443 -27.12 -21.15 -4.98
CA GLY A 443 -28.00 -20.09 -4.51
C GLY A 443 -27.89 -19.87 -3.01
N ASP A 444 -27.95 -18.61 -2.59
CA ASP A 444 -27.91 -18.20 -1.20
C ASP A 444 -28.96 -17.11 -0.96
N LEU A 445 -29.93 -17.42 -0.09
CA LEU A 445 -30.99 -16.48 0.28
C LEU A 445 -30.47 -15.20 0.95
N SER A 446 -29.31 -15.26 1.61
CA SER A 446 -28.65 -14.10 2.25
C SER A 446 -27.93 -13.19 1.26
N LEU A 447 -27.68 -13.66 0.03
CA LEU A 447 -27.05 -12.93 -1.08
C LEU A 447 -28.03 -12.61 -2.22
N ALA A 448 -29.29 -13.02 -2.07
CA ALA A 448 -30.30 -12.96 -3.11
C ALA A 448 -30.54 -11.52 -3.61
N THR A 449 -30.63 -11.39 -4.92
CA THR A 449 -30.88 -10.10 -5.59
C THR A 449 -32.38 -9.92 -5.82
N PRO A 450 -32.96 -8.75 -5.50
CA PRO A 450 -34.35 -8.45 -5.82
C PRO A 450 -34.53 -8.30 -7.33
N VAL A 451 -35.45 -9.09 -7.91
CA VAL A 451 -35.82 -9.03 -9.32
C VAL A 451 -37.33 -8.79 -9.44
N ALA A 452 -37.77 -8.13 -10.51
CA ALA A 452 -39.19 -7.97 -10.80
C ALA A 452 -39.71 -9.15 -11.63
N ASP A 453 -40.85 -9.75 -11.25
CA ASP A 453 -41.57 -10.65 -12.14
C ASP A 453 -42.29 -9.89 -13.27
N ALA A 454 -42.86 -10.63 -14.22
CA ALA A 454 -43.62 -10.05 -15.35
C ALA A 454 -44.84 -9.23 -14.91
N SER A 455 -45.30 -9.36 -13.66
CA SER A 455 -46.37 -8.56 -13.07
C SER A 455 -45.86 -7.31 -12.32
N GLY A 456 -44.55 -7.05 -12.34
CA GLY A 456 -43.90 -5.93 -11.65
C GLY A 456 -43.72 -6.13 -10.15
N ARG A 457 -44.05 -7.32 -9.62
CA ARG A 457 -43.85 -7.64 -8.20
C ARG A 457 -42.39 -8.03 -7.99
N THR A 458 -41.76 -7.41 -7.00
CA THR A 458 -40.39 -7.72 -6.62
C THR A 458 -40.34 -9.01 -5.81
N LEU A 459 -39.46 -9.93 -6.22
CA LEU A 459 -39.13 -11.14 -5.50
C LEU A 459 -37.63 -11.25 -5.29
N SER A 460 -37.22 -11.80 -4.16
CA SER A 460 -35.81 -12.08 -3.89
C SER A 460 -35.41 -13.36 -4.61
N PHE A 461 -34.45 -13.28 -5.53
CA PHE A 461 -34.05 -14.41 -6.37
C PHE A 461 -32.71 -14.99 -5.90
N PRO A 462 -32.70 -16.17 -5.24
CA PRO A 462 -31.53 -16.68 -4.52
C PRO A 462 -30.38 -17.11 -5.44
N TYR A 463 -30.65 -17.36 -6.71
CA TYR A 463 -29.63 -17.75 -7.69
C TYR A 463 -28.93 -16.55 -8.32
N TRP A 464 -29.42 -15.33 -8.09
CA TRP A 464 -28.71 -14.10 -8.47
C TRP A 464 -28.07 -13.54 -7.21
N MET A 465 -26.80 -13.87 -7.00
CA MET A 465 -26.10 -13.59 -5.76
C MET A 465 -25.27 -12.33 -5.91
N ARG A 466 -25.56 -11.34 -5.06
CA ARG A 466 -24.75 -10.12 -4.95
C ARG A 466 -23.80 -10.23 -3.76
N PHE A 467 -22.52 -10.25 -4.06
CA PHE A 467 -21.43 -10.24 -3.10
C PHE A 467 -20.99 -8.79 -2.92
N GLY A 468 -21.07 -8.29 -1.69
CA GLY A 468 -20.66 -6.94 -1.32
C GLY A 468 -20.23 -6.90 0.14
N GLY A 469 -19.54 -5.82 0.54
CA GLY A 469 -18.89 -5.72 1.85
C GLY A 469 -17.75 -6.74 2.03
N GLY A 470 -17.44 -7.11 3.28
CA GLY A 470 -16.34 -8.05 3.63
C GLY A 470 -16.49 -9.50 3.16
N ARG A 471 -17.34 -9.76 2.16
CA ARG A 471 -17.45 -11.03 1.42
C ARG A 471 -16.58 -11.07 0.16
N ILE A 472 -16.02 -9.93 -0.23
CA ILE A 472 -14.96 -9.81 -1.23
C ILE A 472 -13.65 -9.60 -0.46
N SER A 473 -12.55 -10.18 -0.94
CA SER A 473 -11.24 -9.92 -0.30
C SER A 473 -10.89 -8.44 -0.43
N GLU A 474 -10.79 -7.77 0.72
CA GLU A 474 -10.45 -6.35 0.82
C GLU A 474 -8.93 -6.11 0.74
N THR A 475 -8.13 -7.17 0.86
CA THR A 475 -6.66 -7.11 0.88
C THR A 475 -6.03 -7.49 -0.46
N HIS A 476 -6.71 -8.27 -1.29
CA HIS A 476 -6.16 -8.75 -2.55
C HIS A 476 -6.20 -7.65 -3.63
N GLY A 477 -5.05 -7.33 -4.26
CA GLY A 477 -4.92 -6.18 -5.16
C GLY A 477 -5.92 -6.14 -6.33
N VAL A 478 -6.41 -7.30 -6.78
CA VAL A 478 -7.42 -7.41 -7.84
C VAL A 478 -8.85 -7.10 -7.34
N THR A 479 -9.17 -7.48 -6.09
CA THR A 479 -10.55 -7.43 -5.58
C THR A 479 -10.79 -6.29 -4.59
N ALA A 480 -9.73 -5.72 -4.01
CA ALA A 480 -9.81 -4.67 -2.99
C ALA A 480 -10.52 -3.39 -3.44
N ALA A 481 -10.55 -3.13 -4.75
CA ALA A 481 -11.24 -1.96 -5.32
C ALA A 481 -12.69 -2.26 -5.76
N LEU A 482 -13.14 -3.51 -5.66
CA LEU A 482 -14.49 -3.91 -6.07
C LEU A 482 -15.48 -3.64 -4.94
N GLY A 483 -16.58 -2.96 -5.26
CA GLY A 483 -17.65 -2.67 -4.30
C GLY A 483 -18.64 -3.83 -4.17
N ASP A 484 -19.29 -4.17 -5.29
CA ASP A 484 -20.26 -5.26 -5.38
C ASP A 484 -19.97 -6.11 -6.63
N LEU A 485 -20.15 -7.41 -6.52
CA LEU A 485 -20.12 -8.38 -7.60
C LEU A 485 -21.46 -9.10 -7.69
N LEU A 486 -22.06 -9.12 -8.88
CA LEU A 486 -23.28 -9.88 -9.14
C LEU A 486 -22.91 -11.14 -9.92
N PHE A 487 -23.19 -12.30 -9.34
CA PHE A 487 -23.13 -13.59 -10.02
C PHE A 487 -24.54 -14.05 -10.35
N VAL A 488 -24.76 -14.40 -11.62
CA VAL A 488 -26.06 -14.80 -12.14
C VAL A 488 -26.04 -16.30 -12.38
N GLU A 489 -26.77 -17.05 -11.55
CA GLU A 489 -26.88 -18.51 -11.62
C GLU A 489 -25.50 -19.21 -11.65
N PRO A 490 -24.53 -18.84 -10.78
CA PRO A 490 -23.18 -19.39 -10.86
C PRO A 490 -23.14 -20.87 -10.47
N GLY A 491 -22.16 -21.60 -11.01
CA GLY A 491 -21.82 -22.94 -10.55
C GLY A 491 -20.91 -22.94 -9.33
N GLY A 492 -20.37 -24.12 -9.00
CA GLY A 492 -19.43 -24.29 -7.89
C GLY A 492 -18.21 -25.15 -8.27
N PHE A 493 -17.13 -24.97 -7.52
CA PHE A 493 -15.95 -25.85 -7.57
C PHE A 493 -15.67 -26.39 -6.16
N ALA A 494 -15.25 -27.65 -6.08
CA ALA A 494 -14.65 -28.24 -4.89
C ALA A 494 -13.15 -28.41 -5.11
N ALA A 495 -12.37 -27.92 -4.16
CA ALA A 495 -10.92 -28.12 -4.10
C ALA A 495 -10.56 -28.88 -2.82
N PRO A 496 -9.46 -29.67 -2.79
CA PRO A 496 -8.97 -30.29 -1.57
C PRO A 496 -8.71 -29.24 -0.47
N PRO A 497 -8.82 -29.58 0.84
CA PRO A 497 -8.71 -28.63 1.95
C PRO A 497 -7.35 -27.89 2.13
N ALA A 498 -6.46 -27.95 1.15
CA ALA A 498 -5.17 -27.24 1.13
C ALA A 498 -4.96 -26.34 -0.10
N ALA A 499 -5.91 -26.29 -1.03
CA ALA A 499 -5.85 -25.37 -2.16
C ALA A 499 -6.73 -24.15 -1.88
N ALA A 500 -6.33 -23.35 -0.90
CA ALA A 500 -6.61 -21.92 -1.00
C ALA A 500 -5.88 -21.47 -2.28
N LEU A 501 -6.60 -21.33 -3.39
CA LEU A 501 -6.11 -20.66 -4.60
C LEU A 501 -5.96 -19.17 -4.30
N VAL A 502 -4.95 -18.87 -3.48
CA VAL A 502 -4.29 -17.57 -3.47
C VAL A 502 -3.24 -17.68 -4.56
N SER A 503 -3.56 -17.19 -5.76
CA SER A 503 -2.50 -16.86 -6.71
C SER A 503 -1.72 -15.69 -6.12
N THR A 504 -0.40 -15.88 -6.03
CA THR A 504 0.65 -14.93 -5.62
C THR A 504 0.40 -13.47 -5.97
#